data_AF-A0A524G5S9-F1
#
_entry.id   AF-A0A524G5S9-F1
#
_cell.length_a   1.000
_cell.length_b   1.000
_cell.length_c   1.000
_cell.angle_alpha   90.00
_cell.angle_beta   90.00
_cell.angle_gamma   90.00
#
_symmetry.space_group_name_H-M   'P 1'
#
loop_
_entity.id
_entity.type
_entity.pdbx_description
1 polymer ?
#
loop_
_entity_poly.entity_id
_entity_poly.type
_entity_poly.pdbx_seq_one_letter_code
_entity_poly.pdbx_strand_id
1 'polypeptide(L)'
;MSEDVSDRSEIIRSTVITVIFSVIFLIIGLTLWVWSADDIISTSPVGALNGFNPFLTVVIEALTILGMFIFLSVTVINLRLFLSEVRAGWLEVVSIFILVVAIAWAMFGVAVGGVSAIFCLGFVVYLYLLQE
;
A
#
# COMPACT_ATOMS: atom_id res chain seq x y z
N MET A 1 -1.24 15.22 -33.78
CA MET A 1 -0.70 14.04 -33.06
C MET A 1 0.35 14.50 -32.06
N SER A 2 -0.08 14.94 -30.87
CA SER A 2 0.80 15.31 -29.76
C SER A 2 0.13 15.10 -28.39
N GLU A 3 -0.84 14.18 -28.30
CA GLU A 3 -1.68 13.99 -27.10
C GLU A 3 -1.23 12.83 -26.19
N ASP A 4 -0.18 12.07 -26.54
CA ASP A 4 0.14 10.81 -25.85
C ASP A 4 1.19 10.90 -24.72
N VAL A 5 1.75 12.08 -24.45
CA VAL A 5 2.63 12.28 -23.30
C VAL A 5 1.90 13.18 -22.33
N SER A 6 1.39 12.61 -21.23
CA SER A 6 0.90 13.39 -20.08
C SER A 6 1.91 14.50 -19.78
N ASP A 7 1.43 15.74 -19.71
CA ASP A 7 2.28 16.90 -19.46
C ASP A 7 3.17 16.61 -18.26
N ARG A 8 4.48 16.82 -18.40
CA ARG A 8 5.46 16.51 -17.33
C ARG A 8 5.06 17.11 -15.97
N SER A 9 4.37 18.25 -15.98
CA SER A 9 3.81 18.89 -14.80
C SER A 9 2.75 18.04 -14.08
N GLU A 10 1.91 17.32 -14.82
CA GLU A 10 0.88 16.45 -14.29
C GLU A 10 1.45 15.16 -13.69
N ILE A 11 2.44 14.55 -14.36
CA ILE A 11 3.17 13.38 -13.82
C ILE A 11 3.86 13.77 -12.50
N ILE A 12 4.51 14.94 -12.44
CA ILE A 12 5.14 15.43 -11.21
C ILE A 12 4.11 15.66 -10.11
N ARG A 13 2.99 16.34 -10.41
CA ARG A 13 1.91 16.59 -9.44
C ARG A 13 1.35 15.28 -8.88
N SER A 14 1.06 14.32 -9.75
CA SER A 14 0.57 13.00 -9.36
C SER A 14 1.59 12.24 -8.51
N THR A 15 2.86 12.31 -8.86
CA THR A 15 3.95 11.71 -8.08
C THR A 15 4.04 12.31 -6.68
N VAL A 16 4.01 13.64 -6.56
CA VAL A 16 4.06 14.31 -5.24
C VAL A 16 2.88 13.87 -4.37
N ILE A 17 1.66 13.85 -4.93
CA ILE A 17 0.47 13.43 -4.20
C ILE A 17 0.60 11.98 -3.72
N THR A 18 1.00 11.07 -4.61
CA THR A 18 1.12 9.64 -4.29
C THR A 18 2.24 9.36 -3.29
N VAL A 19 3.34 10.11 -3.32
CA VAL A 19 4.41 10.05 -2.31
C VAL A 19 3.86 10.50 -0.95
N ILE A 20 3.16 11.63 -0.88
CA ILE A 20 2.57 12.12 0.37
C ILE A 20 1.62 11.08 0.97
N PHE A 21 0.71 10.54 0.17
CA PHE A 21 -0.20 9.49 0.65
C PHE A 21 0.53 8.21 1.06
N SER A 22 1.54 7.78 0.32
CA SER A 22 2.36 6.62 0.70
C SER A 22 3.02 6.82 2.07
N VAL A 23 3.56 8.01 2.33
CA VAL A 23 4.16 8.37 3.62
C VAL A 23 3.11 8.42 4.72
N ILE A 24 1.92 8.98 4.47
CA ILE A 24 0.82 9.01 5.44
C ILE A 24 0.41 7.59 5.84
N PHE A 25 0.17 6.71 4.86
CA PHE A 25 -0.19 5.31 5.13
C PHE A 25 0.94 4.55 5.84
N LEU A 26 2.20 4.84 5.51
CA LEU A 26 3.35 4.28 6.24
C LEU A 26 3.35 4.71 7.71
N ILE A 27 3.14 6.00 8.00
CA ILE A 27 3.08 6.51 9.39
C ILE A 27 1.93 5.85 10.16
N ILE A 28 0.75 5.75 9.53
CA ILE A 28 -0.41 5.09 10.15
C ILE A 28 -0.10 3.61 10.41
N GLY A 29 0.47 2.90 9.43
CA GLY A 29 0.86 1.50 9.55
C GLY A 29 1.87 1.28 10.68
N LEU A 30 2.91 2.11 10.76
CA LEU A 30 3.89 2.05 11.85
C LEU A 30 3.24 2.34 13.22
N THR A 31 2.30 3.28 13.28
CA THR A 31 1.58 3.62 14.52
C THR A 31 0.74 2.44 14.99
N LEU A 32 -0.02 1.80 14.08
CA LEU A 32 -0.81 0.61 14.38
C LEU A 32 0.09 -0.55 14.82
N TRP A 33 1.22 -0.73 14.15
CA TRP A 33 2.19 -1.78 14.49
C TRP A 33 2.79 -1.60 15.88
N VAL A 34 3.19 -0.37 16.23
CA VAL A 34 3.69 -0.08 17.58
C VAL A 34 2.59 -0.36 18.60
N TRP A 35 1.34 0.03 18.33
CA TRP A 35 0.22 -0.22 19.23
C TRP A 35 -0.25 -1.67 19.33
N SER A 36 0.15 -2.54 18.39
CA SER A 36 -0.09 -3.98 18.45
C SER A 36 1.01 -4.74 19.21
N ALA A 37 2.07 -4.06 19.67
CA ALA A 37 3.11 -4.68 20.48
C ALA A 37 2.58 -5.13 21.86
N ASP A 38 2.97 -6.34 22.27
CA ASP A 38 2.50 -7.02 23.49
C ASP A 38 2.64 -6.17 24.76
N ASP A 39 3.71 -5.37 24.85
CA ASP A 39 4.02 -4.55 26.03
C ASP A 39 3.03 -3.40 26.26
N ILE A 40 2.38 -2.91 25.20
CA ILE A 40 1.54 -1.71 25.25
C ILE A 40 0.11 -1.93 24.77
N ILE A 41 -0.20 -3.10 24.21
CA ILE A 41 -1.51 -3.41 23.63
C ILE A 41 -2.65 -3.19 24.62
N SER A 42 -2.47 -3.49 25.91
CA SER A 42 -3.51 -3.32 26.94
C SER A 42 -3.93 -1.86 27.18
N THR A 43 -3.10 -0.89 26.78
CA THR A 43 -3.36 0.55 26.92
C THR A 43 -3.53 1.26 25.58
N SER A 44 -3.43 0.53 24.46
CA SER A 44 -3.44 1.11 23.12
C SER A 44 -4.86 1.13 22.51
N PRO A 45 -5.12 2.03 21.55
CA PRO A 45 -6.37 2.01 20.77
C PRO A 45 -6.59 0.67 20.05
N VAL A 46 -5.51 0.03 19.61
CA VAL A 46 -5.55 -1.28 18.95
C VAL A 46 -6.02 -2.38 19.90
N GLY A 47 -5.54 -2.39 21.15
CA GLY A 47 -6.03 -3.36 22.14
C GLY A 47 -7.47 -3.11 22.57
N ALA A 48 -7.89 -1.83 22.66
CA ALA A 48 -9.30 -1.51 22.89
C ALA A 48 -10.19 -2.06 21.76
N LEU A 49 -9.81 -1.84 20.49
CA LEU A 49 -10.51 -2.40 19.32
C LEU A 49 -10.53 -3.94 19.33
N ASN A 50 -9.41 -4.56 19.67
CA ASN A 50 -9.29 -6.01 19.77
C ASN A 50 -10.22 -6.58 20.86
N GLY A 51 -10.37 -5.87 21.97
CA GLY A 51 -11.32 -6.21 23.03
C GLY A 51 -12.79 -6.13 22.61
N PHE A 52 -13.14 -5.30 21.64
CA PHE A 52 -14.48 -5.28 21.03
C PHE A 52 -14.66 -6.37 19.98
N ASN A 53 -13.76 -6.45 19.00
CA ASN A 53 -13.75 -7.48 17.97
C ASN A 53 -12.34 -7.60 17.33
N PRO A 54 -11.67 -8.76 17.46
CA PRO A 54 -10.34 -8.98 16.89
C PRO A 54 -10.27 -8.82 15.38
N PHE A 55 -11.34 -9.16 14.66
CA PHE A 55 -11.36 -9.10 13.20
C PHE A 55 -11.39 -7.66 12.69
N LEU A 56 -11.93 -6.70 13.45
CA LEU A 56 -11.92 -5.29 13.05
C LEU A 56 -10.49 -4.75 13.00
N THR A 57 -9.67 -5.10 13.98
CA THR A 57 -8.25 -4.72 14.01
C THR A 57 -7.52 -5.23 12.78
N VAL A 58 -7.67 -6.53 12.46
CA VAL A 58 -7.04 -7.14 11.28
C VAL A 58 -7.48 -6.46 9.99
N VAL A 59 -8.77 -6.12 9.86
CA VAL A 59 -9.28 -5.43 8.66
C VAL A 59 -8.71 -4.02 8.55
N ILE A 60 -8.65 -3.25 9.63
CA ILE A 60 -8.12 -1.87 9.62
C ILE A 60 -6.64 -1.87 9.25
N GLU A 61 -5.86 -2.76 9.87
CA GLU A 61 -4.43 -2.93 9.57
C GLU A 61 -4.26 -3.35 8.10
N ALA A 62 -5.04 -4.32 7.61
CA ALA A 62 -4.96 -4.77 6.24
C ALA A 62 -5.35 -3.69 5.21
N LEU A 63 -6.35 -2.87 5.50
CA LEU A 63 -6.74 -1.72 4.66
C LEU A 63 -5.68 -0.63 4.64
N THR A 64 -4.97 -0.43 5.76
CA THR A 64 -3.84 0.51 5.83
C THR A 64 -2.69 0.05 4.94
N ILE A 65 -2.36 -1.25 4.98
CA ILE A 65 -1.37 -1.86 4.09
C ILE A 65 -1.82 -1.78 2.62
N LEU A 66 -3.10 -2.03 2.33
CA LEU A 66 -3.65 -1.86 0.98
C LEU A 66 -3.47 -0.42 0.47
N GLY A 67 -3.78 0.57 1.30
CA GLY A 67 -3.57 1.98 0.97
C GLY A 67 -2.10 2.26 0.63
N MET A 68 -1.18 1.81 1.49
CA MET A 68 0.26 1.91 1.24
C MET A 68 0.65 1.27 -0.09
N PHE A 69 0.17 0.05 -0.37
CA PHE A 69 0.45 -0.68 -1.60
C PHE A 69 -0.01 0.09 -2.84
N ILE A 70 -1.23 0.60 -2.84
CA ILE A 70 -1.82 1.34 -3.96
C ILE A 70 -0.97 2.58 -4.27
N PHE A 71 -0.75 3.44 -3.28
CA PHE A 71 -0.05 4.70 -3.50
C PHE A 71 1.42 4.47 -3.86
N LEU A 72 2.08 3.50 -3.23
CA LEU A 72 3.47 3.16 -3.54
C LEU A 72 3.60 2.61 -4.98
N SER A 73 2.66 1.76 -5.40
CA SER A 73 2.63 1.22 -6.76
C SER A 73 2.47 2.33 -7.78
N VAL A 74 1.53 3.26 -7.57
CA VAL A 74 1.34 4.41 -8.46
C VAL A 74 2.58 5.31 -8.48
N THR A 75 3.21 5.55 -7.32
CA THR A 75 4.48 6.30 -7.26
C THR A 75 5.56 5.65 -8.10
N VAL A 76 5.78 4.33 -8.00
CA VAL A 76 6.80 3.64 -8.79
C VAL A 76 6.47 3.66 -10.28
N ILE A 77 5.20 3.49 -10.65
CA ILE A 77 4.75 3.58 -12.04
C ILE A 77 5.05 4.96 -12.62
N ASN A 78 4.69 6.03 -11.91
CA ASN A 78 4.94 7.40 -12.35
C ASN A 78 6.42 7.73 -12.41
N LEU A 79 7.21 7.31 -11.40
CA LEU A 79 8.64 7.55 -11.35
C LEU A 79 9.37 6.86 -12.51
N ARG A 80 8.97 5.63 -12.85
CA ARG A 80 9.53 4.91 -13.99
C ARG A 80 9.17 5.57 -15.31
N LEU A 81 7.92 5.99 -15.48
CA LEU A 81 7.50 6.75 -16.66
C LEU A 81 8.30 8.05 -16.78
N PHE A 82 8.55 8.74 -15.66
CA PHE A 82 9.32 9.99 -15.65
C PHE A 82 10.81 9.79 -15.98
N LEU A 83 11.45 8.74 -15.46
CA LEU A 83 12.88 8.51 -15.63
C LEU A 83 13.25 7.81 -16.94
N SER A 84 12.43 6.86 -17.38
CA SER A 84 12.73 5.99 -18.52
C SER A 84 11.88 6.27 -19.75
N GLU A 85 10.84 7.10 -19.63
CA GLU A 85 9.80 7.32 -20.66
C GLU A 85 9.09 6.03 -21.11
N VAL A 86 9.34 4.92 -20.41
CA VAL A 86 8.70 3.62 -20.61
C VAL A 86 7.71 3.39 -19.46
N ARG A 87 6.48 2.97 -19.80
CA ARG A 87 5.48 2.57 -18.80
C ARG A 87 6.04 1.44 -17.92
N ALA A 88 5.82 1.53 -16.61
CA ALA A 88 6.24 0.47 -15.71
C ALA A 88 5.61 -0.87 -16.09
N GLY A 89 6.43 -1.91 -16.05
CA GLY A 89 6.02 -3.26 -16.36
C GLY A 89 5.37 -3.98 -15.19
N TRP A 90 4.87 -5.18 -15.48
CA TRP A 90 4.33 -6.13 -14.50
C TRP A 90 5.34 -6.51 -13.42
N LEU A 91 6.62 -6.52 -13.76
CA LEU A 91 7.67 -6.89 -12.81
C LEU A 91 7.69 -5.93 -11.61
N GLU A 92 7.54 -4.64 -11.83
CA GLU A 92 7.55 -3.62 -10.78
C GLU A 92 6.34 -3.74 -9.86
N VAL A 93 5.15 -3.89 -10.45
CA VAL A 93 3.90 -4.06 -9.69
C VAL A 93 3.96 -5.33 -8.83
N VAL A 94 4.37 -6.45 -9.41
CA VAL A 94 4.50 -7.74 -8.68
C VAL A 94 5.60 -7.67 -7.62
N SER A 95 6.71 -6.98 -7.89
CA SER A 95 7.80 -6.82 -6.92
C SER A 95 7.35 -6.02 -5.70
N ILE A 96 6.61 -4.92 -5.91
CA ILE A 96 6.04 -4.12 -4.82
C ILE A 96 5.01 -4.93 -4.06
N PHE A 97 4.17 -5.72 -4.75
CA PHE A 97 3.21 -6.61 -4.10
C PHE A 97 3.89 -7.59 -3.14
N ILE A 98 4.90 -8.32 -3.61
CA ILE A 98 5.66 -9.27 -2.79
C ILE A 98 6.32 -8.55 -1.59
N LEU A 99 6.94 -7.40 -1.84
CA LEU A 99 7.59 -6.60 -0.80
C LEU A 99 6.60 -6.17 0.28
N VAL A 100 5.47 -5.57 -0.11
CA VAL A 100 4.48 -5.05 0.84
C VAL A 100 3.81 -6.18 1.62
N VAL A 101 3.51 -7.31 0.99
CA VAL A 101 2.97 -8.48 1.68
C VAL A 101 3.98 -9.05 2.69
N ALA A 102 5.26 -9.13 2.32
CA ALA A 102 6.30 -9.58 3.23
C ALA A 102 6.47 -8.62 4.43
N ILE A 103 6.42 -7.30 4.20
CA ILE A 103 6.45 -6.29 5.26
C ILE A 103 5.23 -6.42 6.18
N ALA A 104 4.03 -6.54 5.61
CA ALA A 104 2.79 -6.67 6.38
C ALA A 104 2.81 -7.94 7.25
N TRP A 105 3.29 -9.05 6.71
CA TRP A 105 3.49 -10.29 7.45
C TRP A 105 4.52 -10.13 8.57
N ALA A 106 5.64 -9.46 8.32
CA ALA A 106 6.69 -9.25 9.32
C ALA A 106 6.23 -8.32 10.46
N MET A 107 5.44 -7.30 10.14
CA MET A 107 4.93 -6.33 11.12
C MET A 107 3.78 -6.91 11.93
N PHE A 108 2.75 -7.44 11.27
CA PHE A 108 1.47 -7.76 11.90
C PHE A 108 1.14 -9.27 11.95
N GLY A 109 2.04 -10.11 11.43
CA GLY A 109 1.88 -11.56 11.43
C GLY A 109 1.00 -12.10 10.30
N VAL A 110 0.67 -13.40 10.40
CA VAL A 110 0.05 -14.19 9.33
C VAL A 110 -1.35 -13.69 8.96
N ALA A 111 -2.17 -13.30 9.94
CA ALA A 111 -3.55 -12.90 9.70
C ALA A 111 -3.63 -11.65 8.82
N VAL A 112 -2.94 -10.57 9.22
CA VAL A 112 -2.90 -9.32 8.45
C VAL A 112 -2.16 -9.52 7.14
N GLY A 113 -1.01 -10.20 7.14
CA GLY A 113 -0.28 -10.48 5.90
C GLY A 113 -1.12 -11.23 4.86
N GLY A 114 -1.90 -12.23 5.28
CA GLY A 114 -2.81 -12.98 4.42
C GLY A 114 -3.96 -12.14 3.87
N VAL A 115 -4.65 -11.38 4.73
CA VAL A 115 -5.76 -10.51 4.29
C VAL A 115 -5.26 -9.39 3.37
N SER A 116 -4.12 -8.76 3.72
CA SER A 116 -3.46 -7.77 2.88
C SER A 116 -3.06 -8.36 1.52
N ALA A 117 -2.54 -9.59 1.47
CA ALA A 117 -2.21 -10.24 0.21
C ALA A 117 -3.44 -10.41 -0.69
N ILE A 118 -4.58 -10.84 -0.13
CA ILE A 118 -5.83 -10.97 -0.90
C ILE A 118 -6.28 -9.60 -1.43
N PHE A 119 -6.32 -8.58 -0.59
CA PHE A 119 -6.73 -7.23 -1.01
C PHE A 119 -5.78 -6.63 -2.06
N CYS A 120 -4.48 -6.73 -1.84
CA CYS A 120 -3.49 -6.22 -2.79
C CYS A 120 -3.55 -6.98 -4.11
N LEU A 121 -3.75 -8.30 -4.09
CA LEU A 121 -3.93 -9.10 -5.30
C LEU A 121 -5.20 -8.71 -6.06
N GLY A 122 -6.29 -8.39 -5.35
CA GLY A 122 -7.49 -7.80 -5.96
C GLY A 122 -7.17 -6.49 -6.71
N PHE A 123 -6.34 -5.62 -6.13
CA PHE A 123 -5.88 -4.41 -6.82
C PHE A 123 -4.96 -4.70 -8.01
N VAL A 124 -4.07 -5.68 -7.91
CA VAL A 124 -3.22 -6.13 -9.04
C VAL A 124 -4.07 -6.61 -10.21
N VAL A 125 -5.12 -7.41 -9.93
CA VAL A 125 -6.09 -7.86 -10.95
C VAL A 125 -6.85 -6.67 -11.54
N TYR A 126 -7.25 -5.70 -10.71
CA TYR A 126 -7.87 -4.47 -11.19
C TYR A 126 -6.96 -3.70 -12.17
N LEU A 127 -5.67 -3.55 -11.84
CA LEU A 127 -4.70 -2.95 -12.75
C LEU A 127 -4.54 -3.76 -14.04
N TYR A 128 -4.64 -5.09 -13.97
CA TYR A 128 -4.58 -5.97 -15.14
C TYR A 128 -5.74 -5.69 -16.09
N LEU A 129 -6.97 -5.64 -15.56
CA LEU A 129 -8.17 -5.40 -16.35
C LEU A 129 -8.22 -4.00 -16.97
N LEU A 130 -7.52 -3.02 -16.41
CA LEU A 130 -7.40 -1.67 -16.98
C LEU A 130 -6.38 -1.56 -18.12
N GLN A 131 -5.54 -2.59 -18.34
CA GLN A 131 -4.58 -2.59 -19.44
C GLN A 131 -5.16 -3.11 -20.76
N GLU A 132 -6.37 -3.70 -20.72
CA GLU A 132 -7.18 -4.05 -21.90
C GLU A 132 -7.92 -2.82 -22.44
#